data_AF-A0A921FK27-F1
#
_entry.id   AF-A0A921FK27-F1
#
_cell.length_a   1.000
_cell.length_b   1.000
_cell.length_c   1.000
_cell.angle_alpha   90.00
_cell.angle_beta   90.00
_cell.angle_gamma   90.00
#
_symmetry.space_group_name_H-M   'P 1'
#
loop_
_entity.id
_entity.type
_entity.pdbx_description
1 polymer ?
#
loop_
_entity_poly.entity_id
_entity_poly.type
_entity_poly.pdbx_seq_one_letter_code
_entity_poly.pdbx_strand_id
1 'polypeptide(L)' 'MPKTIIEFKDFSFKYDSQAKPTLKQINLTIKQGEKLLIAGPSGSGKSTIGRC' A
#
# COMPACT_ATOMS: atom_id res chain seq x y z
N MET A 1 13.75 -19.64 -3.04
CA MET A 1 12.53 -18.82 -3.18
C MET A 1 12.91 -17.36 -2.95
N PRO A 2 12.46 -16.39 -3.78
CA PRO A 2 12.83 -14.99 -3.58
C PRO A 2 12.30 -14.47 -2.23
N LYS A 3 13.15 -13.79 -1.46
CA LYS A 3 12.88 -13.30 -0.11
C LYS A 3 11.82 -12.21 -0.13
N THR A 4 10.81 -12.29 0.75
CA THR A 4 9.87 -11.18 0.98
C THR A 4 10.60 -10.02 1.65
N ILE A 5 10.48 -8.82 1.08
CA ILE A 5 11.13 -7.60 1.61
C ILE A 5 10.12 -6.59 2.14
N ILE A 6 8.88 -6.59 1.64
CA ILE A 6 7.79 -5.74 2.12
C ILE A 6 6.52 -6.60 2.19
N GLU A 7 5.77 -6.46 3.28
CA GLU A 7 4.49 -7.16 3.49
C GLU A 7 3.48 -6.25 4.19
N PHE A 8 2.33 -6.06 3.55
CA PHE A 8 1.11 -5.52 4.15
C PHE A 8 0.11 -6.67 4.32
N LYS A 9 -0.40 -6.86 5.54
CA LYS A 9 -1.45 -7.83 5.88
C LYS A 9 -2.62 -7.09 6.50
N ASP A 10 -3.78 -7.13 5.84
CA ASP A 10 -5.01 -6.43 6.22
C ASP A 10 -4.79 -4.96 6.62
N PHE A 11 -3.83 -4.31 5.96
CA PHE A 11 -3.34 -3.01 6.36
C PHE A 11 -4.32 -1.91 5.99
N SER A 12 -4.67 -1.07 6.96
CA SER A 12 -5.51 0.11 6.74
C SER A 12 -4.82 1.34 7.30
N PHE A 13 -4.97 2.47 6.61
CA PHE A 13 -4.36 3.73 7.01
C PHE A 13 -5.32 4.89 6.78
N LYS A 14 -5.28 5.86 7.69
CA LYS A 14 -6.07 7.08 7.65
C LYS A 14 -5.21 8.24 8.16
N TYR A 15 -5.20 9.35 7.44
CA TYR A 15 -4.69 10.60 7.98
C TYR A 15 -5.65 11.14 9.03
N ASP A 16 -5.13 11.79 10.08
CA ASP A 16 -5.95 12.33 11.18
C ASP A 16 -7.05 13.27 10.70
N SER A 17 -6.78 14.04 9.63
CA SER A 17 -7.72 14.96 9.01
C SER A 17 -8.85 14.29 8.21
N GLN A 18 -8.82 12.97 8.00
CA GLN A 18 -9.83 12.26 7.23
C GLN A 18 -10.82 11.49 8.12
N ALA A 19 -12.10 11.53 7.74
CA ALA A 19 -13.14 10.74 8.39
C ALA A 19 -13.03 9.24 8.05
N LYS A 20 -12.70 8.92 6.79
CA LYS A 20 -12.63 7.56 6.26
C LYS A 20 -11.19 7.16 5.96
N PRO A 21 -10.81 5.87 6.08
CA PRO A 21 -9.48 5.40 5.72
C PRO A 21 -9.14 5.68 4.25
N THR A 22 -7.91 6.15 4.02
CA THR A 22 -7.34 6.32 2.68
C THR A 22 -6.93 4.98 2.08
N LEU A 23 -6.39 4.07 2.91
CA LEU A 23 -6.09 2.69 2.55
C LEU A 23 -6.98 1.76 3.39
N LYS A 24 -7.54 0.73 2.77
CA LYS A 24 -8.48 -0.21 3.39
C LYS A 24 -8.07 -1.63 3.06
N GLN A 25 -7.74 -2.41 4.09
CA GLN A 25 -7.46 -3.85 4.00
C GLN A 25 -6.52 -4.22 2.84
N ILE A 26 -5.43 -3.46 2.73
CA ILE A 26 -4.40 -3.71 1.71
C ILE A 26 -3.64 -4.98 2.08
N ASN A 27 -3.63 -5.91 1.13
CA ASN A 27 -2.83 -7.12 1.17
C ASN A 27 -1.85 -7.07 0.00
N LEU A 28 -0.56 -6.91 0.31
CA LEU A 28 0.49 -6.73 -0.69
C LEU A 28 1.78 -7.37 -0.17
N THR A 29 2.42 -8.17 -1.03
CA THR A 29 3.73 -8.77 -0.76
C THR A 29 4.66 -8.40 -1.89
N ILE A 30 5.83 -7.83 -1.57
CA ILE A 30 6.86 -7.51 -2.56
C ILE A 30 8.09 -8.35 -2.26
N LYS A 31 8.57 -9.06 -3.27
CA LYS A 31 9.75 -9.93 -3.17
C LYS A 31 11.01 -9.19 -3.64
N GLN A 32 12.16 -9.66 -3.18
CA GLN A 32 13.45 -9.08 -3.56
C GLN A 32 13.64 -9.13 -5.08
N GLY A 33 13.95 -7.97 -5.69
CA GLY A 33 14.15 -7.82 -7.13
C GLY A 33 12.88 -7.61 -7.95
N GLU A 34 11.70 -7.65 -7.32
CA GLU A 34 10.42 -7.42 -7.98
C GLU A 34 10.25 -5.93 -8.35
N LYS A 35 9.67 -5.67 -9.52
CA LYS A 35 9.24 -4.33 -9.95
C LYS A 35 7.72 -4.27 -9.83
N LEU A 36 7.23 -3.36 -8.98
CA LEU A 36 5.80 -3.14 -8.76
C LEU A 36 5.36 -1.81 -9.37
N LEU A 37 4.26 -1.83 -10.12
CA LEU A 37 3.55 -0.63 -10.56
C LEU A 37 2.26 -0.47 -9.74
N ILE A 38 2.10 0.68 -9.08
CA ILE A 38 0.85 1.05 -8.40
C ILE A 38 0.13 2.10 -9.24
N ALA A 39 -0.96 1.71 -9.89
CA ALA A 39 -1.74 2.56 -10.79
C ALA A 39 -3.19 2.75 -10.30
N GLY A 40 -3.84 3.82 -10.77
CA GLY A 40 -5.22 4.15 -10.41
C GLY A 40 -5.52 5.66 -10.43
N PRO A 41 -6.80 6.05 -10.36
CA PRO A 41 -7.25 7.45 -10.46
C PRO A 41 -6.63 8.38 -9.41
N SER A 42 -6.68 9.70 -9.63
CA SER A 42 -6.29 10.66 -8.59
C SER A 42 -7.08 10.43 -7.31
N GLY A 43 -6.43 10.55 -6.15
CA GLY A 43 -7.05 10.31 -4.84
C GLY A 43 -7.19 8.83 -4.41
N SER A 44 -6.82 7.86 -5.24
CA SER A 44 -6.98 6.42 -4.92
C SER A 44 -6.00 5.86 -3.86
N GLY A 45 -5.12 6.68 -3.29
CA GLY A 45 -4.20 6.26 -2.22
C GLY A 45 -2.80 5.81 -2.66
N LYS A 46 -2.44 5.90 -3.95
CA LYS A 46 -1.13 5.46 -4.49
C LYS A 46 0.08 6.12 -3.79
N SER A 47 0.05 7.44 -3.62
CA SER A 47 1.14 8.15 -2.93
C SER A 47 1.11 7.89 -1.41
N THR A 48 -0.04 7.49 -0.86
CA THR A 48 -0.15 7.12 0.56
C THR A 48 0.51 5.78 0.82
N ILE A 49 0.24 4.75 0.01
CA ILE A 49 0.89 3.44 0.18
C ILE A 49 2.40 3.50 -0.01
N GLY A 50 2.91 4.37 -0.89
CA GLY A 50 4.36 4.58 -1.04
C GLY A 50 5.03 5.37 0.10
N ARG A 51 4.26 5.93 1.03
CA ARG A 51 4.78 6.63 2.23
C ARG A 51 4.63 5.82 3.52
N CYS A 52 3.83 4.76 3.51
CA CYS A 52 3.71 3.81 4.61
C CYS A 52 4.92 2.87 4.60
#